data_AF-A0A4Z0JBS0-F1
#
_entry.id   AF-A0A4Z0JBS0-F1
#
_cell.length_a   1.000
_cell.length_b   1.000
_cell.length_c   1.000
_cell.angle_alpha   90.00
_cell.angle_beta   90.00
_cell.angle_gamma   90.00
#
_symmetry.space_group_name_H-M   'P 1'
#
loop_
_entity.id
_entity.type
_entity.pdbx_description
1 polymer ?
#
loop_
_entity_poly.entity_id
_entity_poly.type
_entity_poly.pdbx_seq_one_letter_code
_entity_poly.pdbx_strand_id
1 'polypeptide(L)' 'MQFQRLLKEQVLQTAGLLAVFLCLLVPVFLVKGVVDLITLGELFWVDYGVFFVAAVGGFVLLFAVIDLIEVAWQYWHRSN' A
#
# COMPACT_ATOMS: atom_id res chain seq x y z
N MET A 1 19.88 -15.79 -11.48
CA MET A 1 18.76 -16.66 -11.07
C MET A 1 18.33 -16.47 -9.61
N GLN A 2 19.20 -16.04 -8.70
CA GLN A 2 18.85 -15.78 -7.28
C GLN A 2 18.02 -14.50 -7.07
N PHE A 3 18.28 -13.44 -7.85
CA PHE A 3 17.54 -12.16 -7.80
C PHE A 3 16.05 -12.29 -8.12
N GLN A 4 15.69 -13.14 -9.09
CA GLN A 4 14.28 -13.37 -9.42
C GLN A 4 13.51 -14.12 -8.32
N ARG A 5 14.19 -14.94 -7.50
CA ARG A 5 13.54 -15.59 -6.35
C ARG A 5 13.28 -14.58 -5.23
N LEU A 6 14.27 -13.74 -4.92
CA LEU A 6 14.14 -12.67 -3.92
C LEU A 6 13.04 -11.67 -4.28
N LEU A 7 12.99 -11.22 -5.54
CA LEU A 7 11.90 -10.35 -6.02
C LEU A 7 10.54 -11.03 -5.94
N LYS A 8 10.46 -12.31 -6.28
CA LYS A 8 9.18 -13.05 -6.25
C LYS A 8 8.70 -13.24 -4.81
N GLU A 9 9.59 -13.50 -3.87
CA GLU A 9 9.28 -13.60 -2.43
C GLU A 9 8.88 -12.25 -1.84
N GLN A 10 9.62 -11.17 -2.14
CA GLN A 10 9.22 -9.81 -1.74
C GLN A 10 7.84 -9.46 -2.31
N VAL A 11 7.59 -9.68 -3.60
CA VAL A 11 6.28 -9.40 -4.22
C VAL A 11 5.17 -10.20 -3.56
N LEU A 12 5.41 -11.47 -3.20
CA LEU A 12 4.42 -12.31 -2.53
C LEU A 12 4.13 -11.82 -1.10
N GLN A 13 5.17 -11.37 -0.38
CA GLN A 13 5.04 -10.76 0.94
C GLN A 13 4.31 -9.42 0.87
N THR A 14 4.68 -8.54 -0.06
CA THR A 14 4.01 -7.25 -0.30
C THR A 14 2.56 -7.45 -0.70
N ALA A 15 2.27 -8.42 -1.57
CA ALA A 15 0.90 -8.74 -1.96
C ALA A 15 0.08 -9.27 -0.78
N GLY A 16 0.67 -10.11 0.09
CA GLY A 16 0.04 -10.56 1.32
C GLY A 16 -0.26 -9.40 2.28
N LEU A 17 0.71 -8.51 2.48
CA LEU A 17 0.56 -7.35 3.34
C LEU A 17 -0.47 -6.35 2.78
N LEU A 18 -0.47 -6.15 1.46
CA LEU A 18 -1.45 -5.32 0.75
C LEU A 18 -2.85 -5.93 0.84
N ALA A 19 -2.99 -7.24 0.74
CA ALA A 19 -4.27 -7.92 0.94
C ALA A 19 -4.80 -7.74 2.36
N VAL A 20 -3.95 -7.89 3.38
CA VAL A 20 -4.34 -7.62 4.79
C VAL A 20 -4.69 -6.15 4.98
N PHE A 21 -3.88 -5.24 4.42
CA PHE A 21 -4.14 -3.80 4.46
C PHE A 21 -5.50 -3.47 3.83
N LEU A 22 -5.78 -3.97 2.63
CA LEU A 22 -7.08 -3.80 1.97
C LEU A 22 -8.23 -4.41 2.77
N CYS A 23 -8.02 -5.59 3.36
CA CYS A 23 -9.02 -6.27 4.18
C CYS A 23 -9.38 -5.45 5.44
N LEU A 24 -8.44 -4.67 5.98
CA LEU A 24 -8.70 -3.74 7.07
C LEU A 24 -9.24 -2.38 6.59
N LEU A 25 -8.78 -1.92 5.42
CA LEU A 25 -9.16 -0.63 4.85
C LEU A 25 -10.63 -0.60 4.44
N VAL A 26 -11.12 -1.65 3.78
CA VAL A 26 -12.51 -1.78 3.31
C VAL A 26 -13.55 -1.59 4.43
N PRO A 27 -13.50 -2.34 5.56
CA PRO A 27 -14.46 -2.18 6.64
C PRO A 27 -14.34 -0.80 7.32
N VAL A 28 -13.13 -0.25 7.46
CA VAL A 28 -12.94 1.11 8.01
C VAL A 28 -13.63 2.15 7.12
N PHE A 29 -13.48 2.05 5.80
CA PHE A 29 -14.14 2.92 4.85
C PHE A 29 -15.66 2.76 4.84
N LEU A 30 -16.17 1.52 4.93
CA LEU A 30 -17.60 1.24 5.05
C LEU A 30 -18.19 1.86 6.31
N VAL A 31 -17.54 1.65 7.46
CA VAL A 31 -17.98 2.25 8.74
C VAL A 31 -17.98 3.77 8.65
N LYS A 32 -16.92 4.36 8.11
CA LYS A 32 -16.83 5.82 7.95
C LYS A 32 -17.91 6.37 7.02
N GLY A 33 -18.16 5.70 5.89
CA GLY A 33 -19.24 6.09 4.98
C GLY A 33 -20.62 6.02 5.63
N VAL A 34 -20.89 5.00 6.46
CA VAL A 34 -22.14 4.90 7.23
C VAL A 34 -22.23 6.02 8.27
N VAL A 35 -21.14 6.31 9.00
CA VAL A 35 -21.11 7.39 9.99
C VAL A 35 -21.38 8.74 9.32
N ASP A 36 -20.70 9.05 8.23
CA ASP A 36 -20.85 10.33 7.52
C ASP A 36 -22.24 10.47 6.88
N LEU A 37 -22.84 9.37 6.39
CA LEU A 37 -24.24 9.36 5.93
C LEU A 37 -25.21 9.75 7.04
N ILE A 38 -24.99 9.25 8.24
CA ILE A 38 -25.86 9.47 9.40
C ILE A 38 -25.65 10.88 9.97
N THR A 39 -24.41 11.36 10.03
CA THR A 39 -24.06 12.63 10.67
C THR A 39 -24.26 13.84 9.75
N LEU A 40 -23.88 13.73 8.48
CA LEU A 40 -23.87 14.84 7.53
C LEU A 40 -25.02 14.76 6.53
N GLY A 41 -25.64 13.58 6.36
CA GLY A 41 -26.69 13.36 5.35
C GLY A 41 -26.18 13.30 3.91
N GLU A 42 -24.87 13.45 3.70
CA GLU A 42 -24.22 13.45 2.40
C GLU A 42 -23.14 12.36 2.35
N LEU A 43 -23.01 11.72 1.18
CA LEU A 43 -22.16 10.56 0.99
C LEU A 43 -21.05 10.92 0.00
N PHE A 44 -19.87 11.28 0.50
CA PHE A 44 -18.71 11.70 -0.30
C PHE A 44 -17.96 10.51 -0.92
N TRP A 45 -18.66 9.67 -1.70
CA TRP A 45 -18.09 8.48 -2.35
C TRP A 45 -16.85 8.76 -3.20
N VAL A 46 -16.82 9.91 -3.88
CA VAL A 46 -15.70 10.29 -4.74
C VAL A 46 -14.45 10.58 -3.91
N ASP A 47 -14.58 11.37 -2.85
CA ASP A 47 -13.47 11.66 -1.94
C ASP A 47 -12.97 10.39 -1.26
N TYR A 48 -13.88 9.49 -0.83
CA TYR A 48 -13.47 8.20 -0.27
C TYR A 48 -12.70 7.36 -1.28
N GLY A 49 -13.12 7.31 -2.54
CA GLY A 49 -12.40 6.62 -3.61
C GLY A 49 -11.00 7.20 -3.81
N VAL A 50 -10.86 8.52 -3.83
CA VAL A 50 -9.56 9.21 -3.95
C VAL A 50 -8.67 8.89 -2.76
N PHE A 51 -9.19 8.98 -1.52
CA PHE A 51 -8.43 8.63 -0.32
C PHE A 51 -8.01 7.16 -0.30
N PHE A 52 -8.87 6.26 -0.77
CA PHE A 52 -8.57 4.84 -0.88
C PHE A 52 -7.42 4.59 -1.87
N VAL A 53 -7.49 5.17 -3.06
CA VAL A 53 -6.43 5.07 -4.07
C VAL A 53 -5.14 5.73 -3.58
N ALA A 54 -5.23 6.86 -2.89
CA ALA A 54 -4.06 7.52 -2.31
C ALA A 54 -3.41 6.67 -1.20
N ALA A 55 -4.20 6.01 -0.36
CA ALA A 55 -3.69 5.12 0.69
C ALA A 55 -3.00 3.88 0.10
N VAL A 56 -3.62 3.24 -0.90
CA VAL A 56 -3.02 2.09 -1.61
C VAL A 56 -1.78 2.53 -2.39
N GLY A 57 -1.84 3.67 -3.09
CA GLY A 57 -0.72 4.24 -3.82
C GLY A 57 0.46 4.59 -2.91
N GLY A 58 0.20 5.19 -1.74
CA GLY A 58 1.21 5.48 -0.73
C GLY A 58 1.88 4.22 -0.18
N PHE A 59 1.11 3.14 0.02
CA PHE A 59 1.64 1.85 0.43
C PHE A 59 2.58 1.25 -0.62
N VAL A 60 2.17 1.25 -1.90
CA VAL A 60 3.00 0.77 -3.02
C VAL A 60 4.25 1.62 -3.16
N LEU A 61 4.14 2.94 -3.03
CA LEU A 61 5.26 3.88 -3.17
C LEU A 61 6.27 3.68 -2.03
N LEU A 62 5.83 3.45 -0.80
CA LEU A 62 6.71 3.10 0.33
C LEU A 62 7.52 1.85 0.03
N PHE A 63 6.87 0.80 -0.48
CA PHE A 63 7.57 -0.43 -0.88
C PHE A 63 8.59 -0.19 -1.98
N ALA A 64 8.23 0.59 -3.01
CA ALA A 64 9.14 0.93 -4.08
C ALA A 64 10.36 1.74 -3.58
N VAL A 65 10.18 2.63 -2.60
CA VAL A 65 11.28 3.38 -1.99
C VAL A 65 12.18 2.47 -1.17
N ILE A 66 11.63 1.53 -0.40
CA ILE A 66 12.44 0.57 0.37
C ILE A 66 13.30 -0.29 -0.57
N ASP A 67 12.71 -0.81 -1.65
CA ASP A 67 13.43 -1.60 -2.65
C ASP A 67 14.53 -0.78 -3.34
N LEU A 68 14.24 0.49 -3.70
CA LEU A 68 15.22 1.41 -4.27
C LEU A 68 16.41 1.67 -3.33
N ILE A 69 16.14 1.86 -2.03
CA ILE A 69 17.17 2.09 -1.01
C ILE A 69 18.02 0.83 -0.84
N GLU A 70 17.41 -0.35 -0.79
CA GLU A 70 18.13 -1.63 -0.66
C GLU A 70 19.08 -1.84 -1.83
N VAL A 71 18.61 -1.60 -3.07
CA VAL A 71 19.44 -1.66 -4.27
C VAL A 71 20.57 -0.62 -4.24
N ALA A 72 20.28 0.62 -3.87
CA ALA A 72 21.28 1.69 -3.78
C ALA A 72 22.37 1.37 -2.74
N TRP A 73 21.99 0.85 -1.58
CA TRP A 73 22.90 0.43 -0.53
C TRP A 73 23.79 -0.72 -0.99
N GLN A 74 23.21 -1.72 -1.65
CA GLN A 74 23.94 -2.87 -2.15
C GLN A 74 24.95 -2.49 -3.24
N TYR A 75 24.60 -1.49 -4.07
CA TYR A 75 25.50 -0.93 -5.07
C TYR A 75 26.65 -0.15 -4.43
N TRP A 76 26.37 0.68 -3.43
CA TRP A 76 27.37 1.44 -2.68
C TRP A 76 28.36 0.52 -1.95
N HIS A 77 27.87 -0.50 -1.26
CA HIS A 77 28.70 -1.42 -0.49
C HIS A 77 29.61 -2.28 -1.38
N ARG A 78 29.25 -2.51 -2.64
CA ARG A 78 30.06 -3.30 -3.59
C ARG A 78 31.11 -2.46 -4.33
N SER A 79 31.03 -1.14 -4.24
CA SER A 79 31.96 -0.18 -4.84
C SER A 79 33.08 0.28 -3.89
N ASN A 80 33.04 -0.17 -2.63
CA ASN A 80 34.07 0.05 -1.61
C ASN A 80 34.63 -1.30 -1.14
#